data_AF-A0A7W5HIP2-F1
#
_entry.id   AF-A0A7W5HIP2-F1
#
_cell.length_a   1.000
_cell.length_b   1.000
_cell.length_c   1.000
_cell.angle_alpha   90.00
_cell.angle_beta   90.00
_cell.angle_gamma   90.00
#
_symmetry.space_group_name_H-M   'P 1'
#
loop_
_entity.id
_entity.type
_entity.pdbx_description
1 polymer ?
#
loop_
_entity_poly.entity_id
_entity_poly.type
_entity_poly.pdbx_seq_one_letter_code
_entity_poly.pdbx_strand_id
1 'polypeptide(L)'
;MNIIRVTSEVRVAQGRKDPSQSFGFQKCGLQMGPGMFQMFDRMFSPTRNEKPLPEGDYKVEPEKPYLDRNGNLHYGYTLVPVAASKV
;
A
#
# COMPACT_ATOMS: atom_id res chain seq x y z
N MET A 1 -12.22 -4.37 11.67
CA MET A 1 -11.75 -3.18 10.93
C MET A 1 -10.38 -3.54 10.38
N ASN A 2 -10.19 -3.52 9.06
CA ASN A 2 -8.91 -3.86 8.47
C ASN A 2 -8.03 -2.61 8.48
N ILE A 3 -7.10 -2.53 9.44
CA ILE A 3 -6.13 -1.44 9.54
C ILE A 3 -4.84 -1.89 8.88
N ILE A 4 -4.25 -0.99 8.08
CA ILE A 4 -2.88 -1.10 7.60
C ILE A 4 -2.04 -0.03 8.28
N ARG A 5 -1.00 -0.45 9.00
CA ARG A 5 0.02 0.44 9.57
C ARG A 5 1.13 0.66 8.56
N VAL A 6 1.29 1.88 8.09
CA VAL A 6 2.36 2.29 7.19
C VAL A 6 3.54 2.78 8.03
N THR A 7 4.74 2.27 7.74
CA THR A 7 5.98 2.71 8.41
C THR A 7 6.78 3.65 7.50
N SER A 8 7.76 4.35 8.07
CA SER A 8 8.73 5.17 7.34
C SER A 8 9.84 4.36 6.65
N GLU A 9 9.87 3.03 6.81
CA GLU A 9 10.88 2.18 6.17
C GLU A 9 10.55 2.00 4.67
N VAL A 10 11.43 2.57 3.84
CA VAL A 10 11.31 2.57 2.38
C VAL A 10 12.62 2.10 1.77
N ARG A 11 12.53 1.25 0.75
CA ARG A 11 13.65 0.87 -0.12
C ARG A 11 13.30 1.09 -1.58
N VAL A 12 14.29 1.43 -2.39
CA VAL A 12 14.14 1.58 -3.85
C VAL A 12 15.10 0.64 -4.54
N ALA A 13 14.61 -0.09 -5.54
CA ALA A 13 15.42 -0.99 -6.36
C ALA A 13 15.25 -0.65 -7.84
N GLN A 14 16.31 -0.83 -8.62
CA GLN A 14 16.25 -0.72 -10.08
C GLN A 14 15.60 -1.96 -10.70
N GLY A 15 14.92 -1.76 -11.83
CA GLY A 15 14.32 -2.83 -12.60
C GLY A 15 15.38 -3.76 -13.18
N ARG A 16 15.28 -5.06 -12.87
CA ARG A 16 16.21 -6.07 -13.41
C ARG A 16 16.17 -6.18 -14.94
N LYS A 17 14.99 -5.95 -15.55
CA LYS A 17 14.79 -6.02 -17.00
C LYS A 17 14.98 -4.67 -17.70
N ASP A 18 14.70 -3.58 -17.01
CA ASP A 18 14.76 -2.22 -17.53
C ASP A 18 15.36 -1.31 -16.44
N PRO A 19 16.65 -0.95 -16.56
CA PRO A 19 17.34 -0.10 -15.58
C PRO A 19 16.78 1.32 -15.49
N SER A 20 16.00 1.78 -16.48
CA SER A 20 15.34 3.08 -16.44
C SER A 20 14.13 3.07 -15.47
N GLN A 21 13.64 1.89 -15.11
CA GLN A 21 12.56 1.73 -14.14
C GLN A 21 13.11 1.61 -12.73
N SER A 22 12.48 2.33 -11.80
CA SER A 22 12.70 2.20 -10.36
C SER A 22 11.42 1.71 -9.70
N PHE A 23 11.58 0.85 -8.70
CA PHE A 23 10.49 0.30 -7.90
C PHE A 23 10.75 0.62 -6.43
N GLY A 24 9.82 1.33 -5.82
CA GLY A 24 9.79 1.60 -4.39
C GLY A 24 9.04 0.50 -3.66
N PHE A 25 9.51 0.15 -2.46
CA PHE A 25 8.85 -0.76 -1.55
C PHE A 25 8.81 -0.10 -0.17
N GLN A 26 7.63 -0.04 0.42
CA GLN A 26 7.40 0.53 1.75
C GLN A 26 6.87 -0.55 2.68
N LYS A 27 7.46 -0.69 3.87
CA LYS A 27 6.98 -1.65 4.86
C LYS A 27 5.62 -1.23 5.41
N CYS A 28 4.70 -2.17 5.43
CA CYS A 28 3.34 -2.00 5.94
C CYS A 28 2.93 -3.21 6.79
N GLY A 29 2.06 -3.00 7.78
CA GLY A 29 1.53 -4.04 8.65
C GLY A 29 0.03 -4.16 8.55
N LEU A 30 -0.46 -5.34 8.16
CA LEU A 30 -1.87 -5.66 8.19
C LEU A 30 -2.25 -6.13 9.60
N GLN A 31 -3.23 -5.46 10.22
CA GLN A 31 -3.73 -5.86 11.53
C GLN A 31 -4.54 -7.17 11.42
N MET A 32 -4.03 -8.25 12.02
CA MET A 32 -4.69 -9.57 12.04
C MET A 32 -5.47 -9.81 13.34
N GLY A 33 -5.26 -8.97 14.35
CA GLY A 33 -5.93 -9.03 15.65
C GLY A 33 -5.44 -7.90 16.57
N PRO A 34 -5.89 -7.87 17.84
CA PRO A 34 -5.39 -6.90 18.82
C PRO A 34 -3.87 -7.07 18.99
N GLY A 35 -3.09 -6.03 18.67
CA GLY A 35 -1.63 -6.02 18.80
C GLY A 35 -0.85 -6.89 17.80
N MET A 36 -1.51 -7.63 16.92
CA MET A 36 -0.86 -8.50 15.94
C MET A 36 -0.87 -7.89 14.54
N PHE A 37 0.32 -7.70 13.97
CA PHE A 37 0.52 -7.17 12.63
C PHE A 37 1.30 -8.15 11.75
N GLN A 38 0.76 -8.48 10.58
CA GLN A 38 1.49 -9.20 9.54
C GLN A 38 2.20 -8.20 8.63
N MET A 39 3.53 -8.27 8.58
CA MET A 39 4.35 -7.35 7.82
C MET A 39 4.43 -7.74 6.34
N PHE A 40 4.31 -6.77 5.45
CA PHE A 40 4.44 -6.93 4.01
C PHE A 40 5.05 -5.67 3.37
N ASP A 41 5.53 -5.81 2.12
CA ASP A 41 6.04 -4.69 1.35
C ASP A 41 4.95 -4.17 0.39
N ARG A 42 4.52 -2.92 0.55
CA ARG A 42 3.67 -2.22 -0.43
C ARG A 42 4.57 -1.61 -1.50
N MET A 43 4.30 -1.96 -2.76
CA MET A 43 5.03 -1.42 -3.90
C MET A 43 4.48 -0.05 -4.32
N PHE A 44 5.36 0.83 -4.79
CA PHE A 44 5.02 2.06 -5.50
C PHE A 44 6.04 2.30 -6.63
N SER A 45 5.67 3.09 -7.63
CA SER A 45 6.51 3.39 -8.80
C SER A 45 7.01 4.85 -8.80
N PRO A 46 8.24 5.11 -8.34
CA PRO A 46 8.86 6.44 -8.44
C PRO A 46 8.87 7.00 -9.86
N THR A 47 9.08 6.15 -10.88
CA THR A 47 9.10 6.58 -12.29
C THR A 47 7.73 7.01 -12.82
N ARG A 48 6.65 6.65 -12.13
CA ARG A 48 5.29 7.13 -12.37
C ARG A 48 4.89 8.27 -11.42
N ASN A 49 5.86 8.90 -10.74
CA ASN A 49 5.65 9.92 -9.72
C ASN A 49 4.81 9.45 -8.51
N GLU A 50 4.69 8.14 -8.29
CA GLU A 50 4.08 7.62 -7.08
C GLU A 50 5.02 7.82 -5.89
N LYS A 51 4.46 8.22 -4.75
CA LYS A 51 5.20 8.49 -3.51
C LYS A 51 4.87 7.43 -2.46
N PRO A 52 5.79 7.15 -1.52
CA PRO A 52 5.44 6.40 -0.32
C PRO A 52 4.32 7.14 0.43
N LEU A 53 3.47 6.37 1.10
CA LEU A 53 2.43 6.92 1.94
C LEU A 53 3.06 7.53 3.21
N PRO A 54 2.51 8.62 3.76
CA PRO A 54 2.88 9.07 5.10
C PRO A 54 2.74 7.94 6.11
N GLU A 55 3.65 7.88 7.10
CA GLU A 55 3.53 6.92 8.18
C GLU A 55 2.23 7.13 8.98
N GLY A 56 1.67 6.04 9.50
CA GLY A 56 0.43 6.08 10.26
C GLY A 56 -0.49 4.89 9.99
N ASP A 57 -1.66 4.91 10.62
CA ASP A 57 -2.67 3.89 10.47
C ASP A 57 -3.69 4.29 9.41
N TYR A 58 -4.04 3.37 8.53
CA TYR A 58 -4.98 3.57 7.42
C TYR A 58 -6.09 2.53 7.49
N LYS A 59 -7.32 2.94 7.16
CA LYS A 59 -8.43 2.02 6.90
C LYS A 59 -8.38 1.58 5.45
N VAL A 60 -8.67 0.30 5.22
CA VAL A 60 -8.90 -0.23 3.89
C VAL A 60 -10.37 -0.02 3.53
N GLU A 61 -10.64 0.80 2.53
CA GLU A 61 -11.97 0.97 1.96
C GLU A 61 -12.05 0.24 0.61
N PRO A 62 -13.01 -0.67 0.43
CA PRO A 62 -13.16 -1.38 -0.85
C PRO A 62 -13.62 -0.41 -1.94
N GLU A 63 -12.97 -0.48 -3.09
CA GLU A 63 -13.45 0.23 -4.28
C GLU A 63 -14.58 -0.56 -4.95
N LYS A 64 -15.33 0.11 -5.83
CA LYS A 64 -16.31 -0.59 -6.66
C LYS A 64 -15.59 -1.62 -7.52
N PRO A 65 -16.12 -2.85 -7.63
CA PRO A 65 -15.52 -3.86 -8.50
C PRO A 65 -15.53 -3.38 -9.95
N TYR A 66 -14.47 -3.70 -10.70
CA TYR A 66 -14.34 -3.35 -12.11
C TYR A 66 -13.84 -4.56 -12.91
N LEU A 67 -14.18 -4.58 -14.20
CA LEU A 67 -13.65 -5.57 -15.12
C LEU A 67 -12.35 -5.06 -15.74
N ASP A 68 -11.33 -5.91 -15.78
CA ASP A 68 -10.12 -5.60 -16.55
C ASP A 68 -10.36 -5.72 -18.07
N ARG A 69 -9.33 -5.43 -18.87
CA ARG A 69 -9.39 -5.52 -20.34
C ARG A 69 -9.73 -6.92 -20.87
N ASN A 70 -9.59 -7.96 -20.05
CA ASN A 70 -9.86 -9.35 -20.40
C ASN A 70 -11.20 -9.84 -19.84
N GLY A 71 -11.98 -8.97 -19.19
CA GLY A 71 -13.27 -9.32 -18.59
C GLY A 71 -13.17 -10.02 -17.23
N ASN A 72 -12.00 -10.02 -16.58
CA ASN A 72 -11.87 -10.57 -15.23
C ASN A 72 -12.35 -9.55 -14.19
N LEU A 73 -13.04 -10.01 -13.16
CA LEU A 73 -13.49 -9.18 -12.04
C LEU A 73 -12.34 -8.87 -11.08
N HIS A 74 -12.09 -7.60 -10.83
CA HIS A 74 -11.12 -7.10 -9.87
C HIS A 74 -11.80 -6.28 -8.76
N TYR A 75 -11.26 -6.42 -7.55
CA TYR A 75 -11.65 -5.62 -6.40
C TYR A 75 -10.49 -4.69 -6.04
N GLY A 76 -10.68 -3.40 -6.26
CA GLY A 76 -9.75 -2.37 -5.82
C GLY A 76 -9.92 -2.05 -4.34
N TYR A 77 -8.98 -1.31 -3.78
CA TYR A 77 -9.08 -0.74 -2.44
C TYR A 77 -8.37 0.61 -2.38
N THR A 78 -8.92 1.51 -1.58
CA THR A 78 -8.28 2.78 -1.23
C THR A 78 -7.85 2.73 0.23
N LEU A 79 -6.69 3.33 0.53
CA LEU A 79 -6.21 3.50 1.90
C LEU A 79 -6.56 4.91 2.38
N VAL A 80 -7.44 4.98 3.38
CA VAL A 80 -7.88 6.25 3.97
C VAL A 80 -7.19 6.44 5.32
N PRO A 81 -6.49 7.56 5.57
CA PRO A 81 -5.86 7.80 6.85
C PRO A 81 -6.87 7.67 7.99
N VAL A 82 -6.55 6.86 9.01
CA VAL A 82 -7.22 6.95 10.30
C VAL A 82 -6.73 8.28 10.87
N ALA A 83 -7.59 9.30 10.88
CA ALA A 83 -7.30 10.51 11.63
C ALA A 83 -6.82 10.08 13.01
N ALA A 84 -5.61 10.49 13.40
CA ALA A 84 -5.11 10.23 14.73
C ALA A 84 -6.21 10.70 15.67
N SER A 85 -6.87 9.75 16.35
CA SER A 85 -7.79 10.09 17.42
C SER A 85 -6.97 10.96 18.33
N LYS A 86 -7.26 12.27 18.37
CA LYS A 86 -6.65 13.18 19.33
C LYS A 86 -7.01 12.60 20.69
N VAL A 87 -6.07 11.90 21.29
CA VAL A 87 -6.06 11.59 22.71
C VAL A 87 -5.43 12.80 23.39
#